data_AF-G6EE58-F1
#
_entry.id   AF-G6EE58-F1
#
_cell.length_a   1.000
_cell.length_b   1.000
_cell.length_c   1.000
_cell.angle_alpha   90.00
_cell.angle_beta   90.00
_cell.angle_gamma   90.00
#
_symmetry.space_group_name_H-M   'P 1'
#
loop_
_entity.id
_entity.type
_entity.pdbx_description
1 polymer ?
#
loop_
_entity_poly.entity_id
_entity_poly.type
_entity_poly.pdbx_seq_one_letter_code
_entity_poly.pdbx_strand_id
1 'polypeptide(L)'
;MMGHKATKVPAITLGFWIIKILATTLGETGGDTLSMTYDLGYWLSTLVFFVPLVLLILAQVRAVQFRPWLYWATIVASTTAGTTMADFATRSLGIGYPGGTLVLGALVIGSLLVWKAVNGSVSVDTVVSARTEAFYWLTITFSQTLGTALGDWAADDGGLGYLGGAALFGGLLLGLVALWAFTRANRVALFWAAFVLTRPLGATVGDFLDKPLAQGGLDFSRPIATAVLVLGIVLLIAVLPQRAGRHPGGTAPATS
;
A
#
# COMPACT_ATOMS: atom_id res chain seq x y z
N MET A 1 26.09 12.26 -22.85
CA MET A 1 26.05 11.26 -21.76
C MET A 1 24.71 11.38 -21.04
N MET A 2 23.73 10.52 -21.34
CA MET A 2 22.52 10.44 -20.53
C MET A 2 22.88 9.72 -19.23
N GLY A 3 23.09 10.47 -18.15
CA GLY A 3 23.25 9.90 -16.82
C GLY A 3 22.04 9.03 -16.50
N HIS A 4 22.27 7.75 -16.25
CA HIS A 4 21.22 6.84 -15.77
C HIS A 4 20.67 7.40 -14.45
N LYS A 5 19.48 7.99 -14.48
CA LYS A 5 18.79 8.39 -13.26
C LYS A 5 18.47 7.10 -12.48
N ALA A 6 19.02 6.98 -11.28
CA ALA A 6 18.67 5.88 -10.38
C ALA A 6 17.17 5.94 -10.04
N THR A 7 16.53 4.77 -9.94
CA THR A 7 15.14 4.70 -9.45
C THR A 7 15.06 5.24 -8.02
N LYS A 8 13.94 5.89 -7.71
CA LYS A 8 13.65 6.43 -6.37
C LYS A 8 12.77 5.48 -5.54
N VAL A 9 12.58 4.26 -6.00
CA VAL A 9 11.82 3.22 -5.30
C VAL A 9 12.79 2.19 -4.69
N PRO A 10 12.53 1.66 -3.49
CA PRO A 10 13.38 0.64 -2.89
C PRO A 10 13.48 -0.63 -3.74
N ALA A 11 14.58 -1.36 -3.58
CA ALA A 11 14.71 -2.72 -4.04
C ALA A 11 13.65 -3.62 -3.39
N ILE A 12 12.96 -4.42 -4.20
CA ILE A 12 11.92 -5.34 -3.76
C ILE A 12 12.57 -6.56 -3.10
N THR A 13 12.83 -6.45 -1.80
CA THR A 13 13.42 -7.51 -0.96
C THR A 13 12.35 -8.11 -0.03
N LEU A 14 12.70 -9.16 0.71
CA LEU A 14 11.83 -9.65 1.78
C LEU A 14 11.55 -8.55 2.82
N GLY A 15 12.57 -7.75 3.18
CA GLY A 15 12.42 -6.62 4.10
C GLY A 15 11.43 -5.57 3.61
N PHE A 16 11.40 -5.31 2.29
CA PHE A 16 10.38 -4.44 1.69
C PHE A 16 8.97 -4.97 1.95
N TRP A 17 8.72 -6.26 1.72
CA TRP A 17 7.38 -6.83 1.92
C TRP A 17 6.96 -6.84 3.38
N ILE A 18 7.87 -7.12 4.31
CA ILE A 18 7.59 -7.09 5.75
C ILE A 18 7.18 -5.67 6.18
N ILE A 19 7.97 -4.65 5.85
CA ILE A 19 7.66 -3.26 6.21
C ILE A 19 6.36 -2.82 5.53
N LYS A 20 6.12 -3.24 4.28
CA LYS A 20 4.89 -2.92 3.55
C LYS A 20 3.65 -3.51 4.23
N ILE A 21 3.69 -4.77 4.67
CA ILE A 21 2.57 -5.39 5.39
C ILE A 21 2.32 -4.67 6.72
N LEU A 22 3.36 -4.33 7.48
CA LEU A 22 3.18 -3.54 8.70
C LEU A 22 2.58 -2.16 8.40
N ALA A 23 3.01 -1.52 7.32
CA ALA A 23 2.48 -0.22 6.91
C ALA A 23 1.02 -0.30 6.43
N THR A 24 0.58 -1.41 5.84
CA THR A 24 -0.83 -1.60 5.48
C THR A 24 -1.69 -1.90 6.69
N THR A 25 -1.21 -2.65 7.68
CA THR A 25 -1.91 -2.82 8.97
C THR A 25 -1.95 -1.51 9.78
N LEU A 26 -0.86 -0.74 9.76
CA LEU A 26 -0.81 0.59 10.36
C LEU A 26 -1.82 1.55 9.71
N GLY A 27 -1.99 1.44 8.40
CA GLY A 27 -2.96 2.25 7.67
C GLY A 27 -4.36 2.14 8.24
N GLU A 28 -4.77 0.90 8.54
CA GLU A 28 -6.10 0.59 9.11
C GLU A 28 -6.24 1.11 10.53
N THR A 29 -5.40 0.62 11.44
CA THR A 29 -5.43 1.00 12.86
C THR A 29 -5.22 2.51 13.08
N GLY A 30 -4.39 3.15 12.26
CA GLY A 30 -4.15 4.59 12.29
C GLY A 30 -5.31 5.40 11.72
N GLY A 31 -5.92 4.92 10.64
CA GLY A 31 -7.15 5.46 10.06
C GLY A 31 -8.27 5.48 11.10
N ASP A 32 -8.53 4.33 11.69
CA ASP A 32 -9.59 4.10 12.68
C ASP A 32 -9.32 4.75 14.03
N THR A 33 -8.06 4.99 14.37
CA THR A 33 -7.72 5.81 15.53
C THR A 33 -8.33 7.22 15.39
N LEU A 34 -8.12 7.89 14.26
CA LEU A 34 -8.66 9.23 14.05
C LEU A 34 -10.17 9.22 13.77
N SER A 35 -10.63 8.32 12.90
CA SER A 35 -12.02 8.31 12.45
C SER A 35 -12.99 7.79 13.50
N MET A 36 -12.63 6.73 14.23
CA MET A 36 -13.51 6.03 15.17
C MET A 36 -13.15 6.30 16.64
N THR A 37 -11.86 6.22 17.02
CA THR A 37 -11.47 6.34 18.45
C THR A 37 -11.52 7.77 18.93
N TYR A 38 -11.04 8.71 18.11
CA TYR A 38 -11.13 10.15 18.39
C TYR A 38 -12.38 10.81 17.77
N ASP A 39 -13.26 10.00 17.16
CA ASP A 39 -14.57 10.40 16.65
C ASP A 39 -14.55 11.62 15.71
N LEU A 40 -13.48 11.77 14.91
CA LEU A 40 -13.40 12.84 13.91
C LEU A 40 -14.27 12.53 12.68
N GLY A 41 -14.69 11.27 12.52
CA GLY A 41 -15.37 10.77 11.32
C GLY A 41 -14.45 10.64 10.11
N TYR A 42 -14.93 9.93 9.08
CA TYR A 42 -14.13 9.57 7.90
C TYR A 42 -13.77 10.76 7.01
N TRP A 43 -14.66 11.76 6.88
CA TRP A 43 -14.40 12.96 6.09
C TRP A 43 -13.21 13.77 6.63
N LEU A 44 -13.26 14.15 7.91
CA LEU A 44 -12.22 14.98 8.50
C LEU A 44 -10.90 14.20 8.63
N SER A 45 -10.97 12.92 9.01
CA SER A 45 -9.78 12.04 9.05
C SER A 45 -9.12 11.90 7.68
N THR A 46 -9.91 11.83 6.61
CA THR A 46 -9.40 11.86 5.23
C THR A 46 -8.63 13.13 4.95
N LEU A 47 -9.13 14.31 5.32
CA LEU A 47 -8.39 15.55 5.12
C LEU A 47 -7.07 15.57 5.91
N VAL A 48 -7.09 15.07 7.16
CA VAL A 48 -5.90 15.00 8.03
C VAL A 48 -4.80 14.14 7.42
N PHE A 49 -5.13 13.02 6.77
CA PHE A 49 -4.13 12.15 6.15
C PHE A 49 -3.78 12.50 4.69
N PHE A 50 -4.76 12.98 3.93
CA PHE A 50 -4.59 13.27 2.52
C PHE A 50 -3.68 14.49 2.28
N VAL A 51 -3.77 15.52 3.14
CA VAL A 51 -2.90 16.69 3.03
C VAL A 51 -1.40 16.33 3.20
N PRO A 52 -0.98 15.63 4.28
CA PRO A 52 0.37 15.11 4.39
C PRO A 52 0.78 14.18 3.24
N LEU A 53 -0.11 13.30 2.76
CA LEU A 53 0.15 12.44 1.61
C LEU A 53 0.55 13.26 0.38
N VAL A 54 -0.23 14.29 0.03
CA VAL A 54 0.08 15.17 -1.11
C VAL A 54 1.43 15.84 -0.92
N LEU A 55 1.71 16.40 0.27
CA LEU A 55 3.00 17.04 0.56
C LEU A 55 4.18 16.06 0.43
N LEU A 56 4.02 14.83 0.91
CA LEU A 56 5.03 13.77 0.82
C LEU A 56 5.24 13.27 -0.61
N ILE A 57 4.19 13.13 -1.41
CA ILE A 57 4.29 12.81 -2.84
C ILE A 57 5.03 13.93 -3.57
N LEU A 58 4.70 15.20 -3.29
CA LEU A 58 5.40 16.34 -3.88
C LEU A 58 6.88 16.36 -3.47
N ALA A 59 7.20 15.99 -2.23
CA ALA A 59 8.58 15.84 -1.78
C ALA A 59 9.30 14.69 -2.49
N GLN A 60 8.64 13.55 -2.73
CA GLN A 60 9.18 12.43 -3.52
C GLN A 60 9.53 12.86 -4.94
N VAL A 61 8.60 13.51 -5.62
CA VAL A 61 8.77 14.02 -6.99
C VAL A 61 9.95 14.98 -7.09
N ARG A 62 10.14 15.83 -6.07
CA ARG A 62 11.27 16.78 -5.99
C ARG A 62 12.60 16.16 -5.57
N ALA A 63 12.59 15.02 -4.85
CA ALA A 63 13.82 14.38 -4.40
C ALA A 63 14.66 13.95 -5.61
N VAL A 64 15.99 14.17 -5.57
CA VAL A 64 16.90 13.81 -6.68
C VAL A 64 17.48 12.40 -6.55
N GLN A 65 17.32 11.77 -5.39
CA GLN A 65 17.86 10.46 -5.05
C GLN A 65 16.89 9.69 -4.16
N PHE A 66 17.02 8.36 -4.13
CA PHE A 66 16.23 7.52 -3.24
C PHE A 66 16.48 7.91 -1.78
N ARG A 67 15.39 8.27 -1.07
CA ARG A 67 15.39 8.56 0.36
C ARG A 67 14.47 7.57 1.07
N PRO A 68 15.00 6.56 1.80
CA PRO A 68 14.19 5.50 2.39
C PRO A 68 13.11 6.02 3.34
N TRP A 69 13.48 6.94 4.25
CA TRP A 69 12.54 7.54 5.20
C TRP A 69 11.41 8.29 4.51
N LEU A 70 11.72 9.04 3.45
CA LEU A 70 10.69 9.74 2.68
C LEU A 70 9.77 8.74 1.98
N TYR A 71 10.31 7.65 1.43
CA TYR A 71 9.51 6.63 0.73
C TYR A 71 8.53 5.94 1.66
N TRP A 72 9.03 5.47 2.80
CA TRP A 72 8.20 4.79 3.79
C TRP A 72 7.19 5.73 4.44
N ALA A 73 7.56 6.99 4.70
CA ALA A 73 6.60 7.99 5.16
C ALA A 73 5.47 8.21 4.14
N THR A 74 5.79 8.32 2.84
CA THR A 74 4.76 8.44 1.79
C THR A 74 3.89 7.18 1.72
N ILE A 75 4.47 5.98 1.87
CA ILE A 75 3.70 4.73 1.91
C ILE A 75 2.74 4.70 3.09
N VAL A 76 3.21 5.03 4.30
CA VAL A 76 2.36 5.10 5.51
C VAL A 76 1.25 6.12 5.34
N ALA A 77 1.57 7.32 4.85
CA ALA A 77 0.55 8.34 4.57
C ALA A 77 -0.47 7.87 3.52
N SER A 78 -0.03 7.09 2.52
CA SER A 78 -0.91 6.54 1.49
C SER A 78 -1.83 5.46 2.03
N THR A 79 -1.37 4.67 3.01
CA THR A 79 -2.19 3.61 3.63
C THR A 79 -3.19 4.20 4.62
N THR A 80 -2.81 5.16 5.46
CA THR A 80 -3.79 5.79 6.37
C THR A 80 -4.83 6.64 5.63
N ALA A 81 -4.40 7.46 4.65
CA ALA A 81 -5.35 8.17 3.79
C ALA A 81 -6.20 7.20 2.97
N GLY A 82 -5.62 6.09 2.54
CA GLY A 82 -6.30 5.01 1.83
C GLY A 82 -7.47 4.44 2.61
N THR A 83 -7.27 4.12 3.90
CA THR A 83 -8.32 3.61 4.81
C THR A 83 -9.47 4.61 4.89
N THR A 84 -9.17 5.84 5.33
CA THR A 84 -10.23 6.81 5.59
C THR A 84 -10.99 7.21 4.33
N MET A 85 -10.32 7.25 3.17
CA MET A 85 -10.99 7.47 1.87
C MET A 85 -11.88 6.29 1.49
N ALA A 86 -11.46 5.06 1.77
CA ALA A 86 -12.24 3.86 1.48
C ALA A 86 -13.51 3.87 2.31
N ASP A 87 -13.38 4.06 3.62
CA ASP A 87 -14.52 4.14 4.54
C ASP A 87 -15.46 5.29 4.21
N PHE A 88 -14.91 6.45 3.85
CA PHE A 88 -15.73 7.57 3.41
C PHE A 88 -16.54 7.20 2.17
N ALA A 89 -15.92 6.55 1.19
CA ALA A 89 -16.60 6.14 -0.04
C ALA A 89 -17.64 5.04 0.19
N THR A 90 -17.31 4.01 0.96
CA THR A 90 -18.18 2.84 1.15
C THR A 90 -19.26 3.10 2.19
N ARG A 91 -18.93 3.75 3.31
CA ARG A 91 -19.81 3.94 4.47
C ARG A 91 -20.49 5.30 4.50
N SER A 92 -19.79 6.40 4.20
CA SER A 92 -20.38 7.76 4.29
C SER A 92 -21.10 8.23 3.03
N LEU A 93 -20.56 7.96 1.84
CA LEU A 93 -21.21 8.31 0.56
C LEU A 93 -22.35 7.36 0.19
N GLY A 94 -22.54 6.27 0.92
CA GLY A 94 -23.61 5.29 0.68
C GLY A 94 -23.42 4.43 -0.57
N ILE A 95 -22.20 4.38 -1.12
CA ILE A 95 -21.89 3.56 -2.31
C ILE A 95 -21.85 2.05 -1.94
N GLY A 96 -21.62 1.74 -0.65
CA GLY A 96 -21.48 0.37 -0.16
C GLY A 96 -20.16 -0.27 -0.56
N TYR A 97 -19.83 -1.40 0.06
CA TYR A 97 -18.57 -2.10 -0.20
C TYR A 97 -18.45 -2.62 -1.65
N PRO A 98 -19.48 -3.24 -2.27
CA PRO A 98 -19.37 -3.70 -3.66
C PRO A 98 -19.16 -2.54 -4.64
N GLY A 99 -19.94 -1.47 -4.49
CA GLY A 99 -19.83 -0.30 -5.38
C GLY A 99 -18.50 0.41 -5.21
N GLY A 100 -18.05 0.63 -3.97
CA GLY A 100 -16.75 1.24 -3.68
C GLY A 100 -15.59 0.41 -4.25
N THR A 101 -15.60 -0.90 -4.02
CA THR A 101 -14.58 -1.84 -4.54
C THR A 101 -14.54 -1.84 -6.07
N LEU A 102 -15.69 -1.83 -6.76
CA LEU A 102 -15.73 -1.79 -8.23
C LEU A 102 -15.18 -0.47 -8.78
N VAL A 103 -15.58 0.67 -8.22
CA VAL A 103 -15.08 1.99 -8.65
C VAL A 103 -13.57 2.10 -8.42
N LEU A 104 -13.10 1.71 -7.24
CA LEU A 104 -11.68 1.75 -6.90
C LEU A 104 -10.86 0.75 -7.73
N GLY A 105 -11.43 -0.42 -8.04
CA GLY A 105 -10.85 -1.40 -8.96
C GLY A 105 -10.68 -0.83 -10.37
N ALA A 106 -11.71 -0.16 -10.88
CA ALA A 106 -11.65 0.52 -12.16
C ALA A 106 -10.60 1.66 -12.17
N LEU A 107 -10.46 2.40 -11.07
CA LEU A 107 -9.43 3.45 -10.93
C LEU A 107 -8.02 2.88 -10.92
N VAL A 108 -7.78 1.76 -10.20
CA VAL A 108 -6.48 1.07 -10.22
C VAL A 108 -6.15 0.59 -11.63
N ILE A 109 -7.06 -0.15 -12.27
CA ILE A 109 -6.85 -0.67 -13.63
C ILE A 109 -6.64 0.47 -14.62
N GLY A 110 -7.50 1.50 -14.58
CA GLY A 110 -7.39 2.68 -15.42
C GLY A 110 -6.05 3.39 -15.25
N SER A 111 -5.58 3.58 -14.01
CA SER A 111 -4.28 4.22 -13.74
C SER A 111 -3.11 3.42 -14.33
N LEU A 112 -3.14 2.08 -14.23
CA LEU A 112 -2.11 1.21 -14.80
C LEU A 112 -2.16 1.19 -16.33
N LEU A 113 -3.35 1.17 -16.94
CA LEU A 113 -3.52 1.18 -18.39
C LEU A 113 -3.05 2.51 -19.00
N VAL A 114 -3.45 3.63 -18.39
CA VAL A 114 -3.01 4.97 -18.83
C VAL A 114 -1.50 5.13 -18.65
N TRP A 115 -0.94 4.67 -17.53
CA TRP A 115 0.51 4.68 -17.33
C TRP A 115 1.22 3.85 -18.40
N LYS A 116 0.74 2.63 -18.68
CA LYS A 116 1.31 1.78 -19.74
C LYS A 116 1.23 2.44 -21.12
N ALA A 117 0.11 3.10 -21.45
CA ALA A 117 -0.07 3.77 -22.73
C ALA A 117 0.88 4.98 -22.88
N VAL A 118 1.12 5.73 -21.81
CA VAL A 118 1.95 6.95 -21.83
C VAL A 118 3.45 6.65 -21.75
N ASN A 119 3.85 5.61 -21.00
CA ASN A 119 5.26 5.33 -20.70
C ASN A 119 5.76 3.99 -21.27
N GLY A 120 4.90 3.19 -21.90
CA GLY A 120 5.24 1.87 -22.46
C GLY A 120 5.42 0.75 -21.43
N SER A 121 5.56 1.08 -20.14
CA SER A 121 5.80 0.14 -19.05
C SER A 121 5.19 0.64 -17.74
N VAL A 122 4.71 -0.30 -16.92
CA VAL A 122 4.30 -0.08 -15.52
C VAL A 122 5.32 -0.69 -14.55
N SER A 123 6.52 -0.99 -15.02
CA SER A 123 7.59 -1.49 -14.17
C SER A 123 8.06 -0.40 -13.21
N VAL A 124 8.11 -0.75 -11.93
CA VAL A 124 8.59 0.12 -10.85
C VAL A 124 10.05 0.49 -11.03
N ASP A 125 10.85 -0.35 -11.69
CA ASP A 125 12.24 -0.05 -11.99
C ASP A 125 12.39 1.17 -12.91
N THR A 126 11.37 1.45 -13.74
CA THR A 126 11.38 2.57 -14.70
C THR A 126 10.91 3.91 -14.11
N VAL A 127 10.65 3.97 -12.80
CA VAL A 127 10.18 5.17 -12.11
C VAL A 127 11.36 6.10 -11.81
N VAL A 128 11.66 7.00 -12.77
CA VAL A 128 12.82 7.92 -12.71
C VAL A 128 12.49 9.38 -13.05
N SER A 129 11.27 9.65 -13.47
CA SER A 129 10.79 10.97 -13.87
C SER A 129 9.57 11.40 -13.05
N ALA A 130 9.35 12.72 -12.92
CA ALA A 130 8.18 13.26 -12.24
C ALA A 130 6.86 12.71 -12.80
N ARG A 131 6.79 12.48 -14.12
CA ARG A 131 5.61 11.90 -14.78
C ARG A 131 5.38 10.45 -14.35
N THR A 132 6.41 9.61 -14.41
CA THR A 132 6.31 8.19 -13.99
C THR A 132 6.06 8.07 -12.48
N GLU A 133 6.61 8.98 -11.68
CA GLU A 133 6.36 9.03 -10.23
C GLU A 133 4.93 9.42 -9.91
N ALA A 134 4.33 10.35 -10.66
CA ALA A 134 2.93 10.72 -10.50
C ALA A 134 2.01 9.51 -10.74
N PHE A 135 2.22 8.75 -11.82
CA PHE A 135 1.47 7.51 -12.05
C PHE A 135 1.69 6.48 -10.95
N TYR A 136 2.94 6.27 -10.53
CA TYR A 136 3.27 5.34 -9.46
C TYR A 136 2.51 5.68 -8.16
N TRP A 137 2.57 6.93 -7.70
CA TRP A 137 1.90 7.35 -6.47
C TRP A 137 0.37 7.38 -6.60
N LEU A 138 -0.16 7.72 -7.76
CA LEU A 138 -1.60 7.66 -8.04
C LEU A 138 -2.11 6.21 -7.96
N THR A 139 -1.45 5.29 -8.66
CA THR A 139 -1.81 3.85 -8.62
C THR A 139 -1.67 3.29 -7.21
N ILE A 140 -0.62 3.66 -6.46
CA ILE A 140 -0.47 3.25 -5.06
C ILE A 140 -1.63 3.74 -4.22
N THR A 141 -2.03 5.01 -4.36
CA THR A 141 -3.10 5.62 -3.57
C THR A 141 -4.41 4.90 -3.84
N PHE A 142 -4.80 4.72 -5.11
CA PHE A 142 -6.00 3.96 -5.45
C PHE A 142 -5.93 2.50 -4.99
N SER A 143 -4.76 1.87 -5.07
CA SER A 143 -4.55 0.52 -4.56
C SER A 143 -4.70 0.43 -3.05
N GLN A 144 -4.28 1.45 -2.28
CA GLN A 144 -4.48 1.43 -0.83
C GLN A 144 -5.95 1.57 -0.46
N THR A 145 -6.67 2.45 -1.15
CA THR A 145 -8.11 2.66 -0.95
C THR A 145 -8.91 1.43 -1.36
N LEU A 146 -8.63 0.86 -2.54
CA LEU A 146 -9.24 -0.39 -3.00
C LEU A 146 -9.04 -1.50 -1.98
N GLY A 147 -7.82 -1.65 -1.48
CA GLY A 147 -7.51 -2.76 -0.60
C GLY A 147 -8.22 -2.69 0.74
N THR A 148 -8.47 -1.52 1.33
CA THR A 148 -9.34 -1.42 2.52
C THR A 148 -10.76 -1.82 2.17
N ALA A 149 -11.36 -1.19 1.14
CA ALA A 149 -12.73 -1.51 0.74
C ALA A 149 -12.92 -3.01 0.44
N LEU A 150 -11.95 -3.67 -0.18
CA LEU A 150 -11.97 -5.10 -0.48
C LEU A 150 -11.72 -5.97 0.76
N GLY A 151 -10.88 -5.53 1.69
CA GLY A 151 -10.61 -6.22 2.95
C GLY A 151 -11.84 -6.23 3.84
N ASP A 152 -12.44 -5.07 4.05
CA ASP A 152 -13.67 -4.90 4.81
C ASP A 152 -14.83 -5.63 4.15
N TRP A 153 -14.96 -5.55 2.83
CA TRP A 153 -15.95 -6.34 2.10
C TRP A 153 -15.79 -7.83 2.38
N ALA A 154 -14.56 -8.36 2.33
CA ALA A 154 -14.32 -9.79 2.56
C ALA A 154 -14.67 -10.19 4.00
N ALA A 155 -14.38 -9.33 4.98
CA ALA A 155 -14.66 -9.58 6.39
C ALA A 155 -16.16 -9.47 6.72
N ASP A 156 -16.81 -8.41 6.27
CA ASP A 156 -18.19 -8.06 6.61
C ASP A 156 -19.20 -8.70 5.64
N ASP A 157 -19.45 -8.08 4.48
CA ASP A 157 -20.46 -8.50 3.51
C ASP A 157 -20.18 -9.87 2.89
N GLY A 158 -18.90 -10.21 2.71
CA GLY A 158 -18.41 -11.47 2.20
C GLY A 158 -18.50 -12.61 3.21
N GLY A 159 -18.74 -12.29 4.50
CA GLY A 159 -18.99 -13.25 5.56
C GLY A 159 -17.79 -14.10 5.97
N LEU A 160 -16.57 -13.74 5.59
CA LEU A 160 -15.37 -14.49 5.98
C LEU A 160 -14.89 -14.13 7.39
N GLY A 161 -15.32 -12.98 7.93
CA GLY A 161 -14.75 -12.37 9.12
C GLY A 161 -13.27 -11.97 8.93
N TYR A 162 -12.69 -11.34 9.94
CA TYR A 162 -11.33 -10.79 9.83
C TYR A 162 -10.26 -11.88 9.64
N LEU A 163 -10.35 -12.99 10.38
CA LEU A 163 -9.40 -14.11 10.23
C LEU A 163 -9.57 -14.86 8.91
N GLY A 164 -10.81 -15.05 8.44
CA GLY A 164 -11.06 -15.68 7.14
C GLY A 164 -10.59 -14.80 5.98
N GLY A 165 -10.81 -13.48 6.07
CA GLY A 165 -10.25 -12.50 5.14
C GLY A 165 -8.71 -12.53 5.14
N ALA A 166 -8.09 -12.49 6.32
CA ALA A 166 -6.63 -12.57 6.44
C ALA A 166 -6.07 -13.87 5.85
N ALA A 167 -6.74 -15.00 6.09
CA ALA A 167 -6.37 -16.30 5.52
C ALA A 167 -6.50 -16.31 3.99
N LEU A 168 -7.57 -15.73 3.44
CA LEU A 168 -7.78 -15.60 2.00
C LEU A 168 -6.66 -14.78 1.35
N PHE A 169 -6.42 -13.55 1.81
CA PHE A 169 -5.42 -12.67 1.20
C PHE A 169 -3.99 -13.16 1.44
N GLY A 170 -3.71 -13.73 2.62
CA GLY A 170 -2.45 -14.40 2.90
C GLY A 170 -2.21 -15.60 1.97
N GLY A 171 -3.22 -16.44 1.76
CA GLY A 171 -3.18 -17.57 0.83
C GLY A 171 -2.95 -17.13 -0.61
N LEU A 172 -3.62 -16.07 -1.07
CA LEU A 172 -3.40 -15.49 -2.41
C LEU A 172 -1.97 -14.96 -2.57
N LEU A 173 -1.41 -14.29 -1.56
CA LEU A 173 -0.02 -13.84 -1.57
C LEU A 173 0.97 -15.01 -1.62
N LEU A 174 0.73 -16.09 -0.86
CA LEU A 174 1.52 -17.32 -0.95
C LEU A 174 1.42 -17.95 -2.34
N GLY A 175 0.23 -17.94 -2.95
CA GLY A 175 0.02 -18.35 -4.34
C GLY A 175 0.85 -17.52 -5.33
N LEU A 176 0.92 -16.20 -5.14
CA LEU A 176 1.78 -15.33 -5.96
C LEU A 176 3.27 -15.61 -5.74
N VAL A 177 3.69 -15.94 -4.51
CA VAL A 177 5.06 -16.38 -4.23
C VAL A 177 5.35 -17.70 -4.93
N ALA A 178 4.42 -18.66 -4.93
CA ALA A 178 4.57 -19.92 -5.64
C ALA A 178 4.66 -19.70 -7.17
N LEU A 179 3.78 -18.88 -7.74
CA LEU A 179 3.87 -18.48 -9.16
C LEU A 179 5.21 -17.81 -9.45
N TRP A 180 5.70 -16.97 -8.54
CA TRP A 180 7.00 -16.34 -8.70
C TRP A 180 8.16 -17.36 -8.66
N ALA A 181 8.14 -18.31 -7.73
CA ALA A 181 9.21 -19.28 -7.54
C ALA A 181 9.25 -20.37 -8.64
N PHE A 182 8.09 -20.84 -9.09
CA PHE A 182 7.98 -22.03 -9.92
C PHE A 182 7.63 -21.78 -11.38
N THR A 183 7.32 -20.54 -11.77
CA THR A 183 6.92 -20.22 -13.16
C THR A 183 7.72 -19.06 -13.76
N ARG A 184 7.56 -18.87 -15.08
CA ARG A 184 8.06 -17.71 -15.84
C ARG A 184 7.01 -16.61 -16.02
N ALA A 185 6.02 -16.55 -15.12
CA ALA A 185 4.99 -15.52 -15.15
C ALA A 185 5.60 -14.09 -15.10
N ASN A 186 4.87 -13.13 -15.67
CA ASN A 186 5.34 -11.75 -15.78
C ASN A 186 5.59 -11.15 -14.38
N ARG A 187 6.86 -10.83 -14.10
CA ARG A 187 7.32 -10.33 -12.80
C ARG A 187 6.67 -8.99 -12.41
N VAL A 188 6.38 -8.13 -13.39
CA VAL A 188 5.73 -6.84 -13.15
C VAL A 188 4.27 -7.05 -12.77
N ALA A 189 3.57 -7.98 -13.43
CA ALA A 189 2.19 -8.32 -13.08
C ALA A 189 2.10 -8.95 -11.69
N LEU A 190 3.00 -9.89 -11.37
CA LEU A 190 3.08 -10.49 -10.03
C LEU A 190 3.36 -9.45 -8.94
N PHE A 191 4.26 -8.49 -9.22
CA PHE A 191 4.52 -7.39 -8.30
C PHE A 191 3.26 -6.58 -8.01
N TRP A 192 2.54 -6.11 -9.04
CA TRP A 192 1.33 -5.31 -8.84
C TRP A 192 0.23 -6.10 -8.15
N ALA A 193 0.04 -7.37 -8.50
CA ALA A 193 -0.92 -8.23 -7.83
C ALA A 193 -0.57 -8.38 -6.34
N ALA A 194 0.69 -8.66 -5.99
CA ALA A 194 1.13 -8.76 -4.61
C ALA A 194 0.98 -7.43 -3.88
N PHE A 195 1.40 -6.33 -4.51
CA PHE A 195 1.31 -4.99 -3.93
C PHE A 195 -0.15 -4.63 -3.60
N VAL A 196 -1.08 -4.87 -4.52
CA VAL A 196 -2.51 -4.64 -4.32
C VAL A 196 -3.05 -5.53 -3.20
N LEU A 197 -2.69 -6.81 -3.16
CA LEU A 197 -3.19 -7.79 -2.18
C LEU A 197 -2.61 -7.64 -0.76
N THR A 198 -1.44 -7.01 -0.60
CA THR A 198 -0.92 -6.71 0.76
C THR A 198 -1.82 -5.76 1.55
N ARG A 199 -2.62 -4.95 0.85
CA ARG A 199 -3.51 -4.00 1.50
C ARG A 199 -4.75 -4.63 2.13
N PRO A 200 -5.59 -5.42 1.42
CA PRO A 200 -6.72 -6.08 2.06
C PRO A 200 -6.28 -7.07 3.15
N LEU A 201 -5.10 -7.69 3.02
CA LEU A 201 -4.48 -8.40 4.14
C LEU A 201 -4.23 -7.46 5.34
N GLY A 202 -3.62 -6.30 5.10
CA GLY A 202 -3.35 -5.32 6.15
C GLY A 202 -4.62 -4.81 6.84
N ALA A 203 -5.68 -4.54 6.08
CA ALA A 203 -6.98 -4.10 6.59
C ALA A 203 -7.61 -5.19 7.47
N THR A 204 -7.79 -6.40 6.95
CA THR A 204 -8.34 -7.53 7.71
C THR A 204 -7.55 -7.86 8.97
N VAL A 205 -6.21 -7.79 8.94
CA VAL A 205 -5.37 -7.95 10.14
C VAL A 205 -5.51 -6.77 11.10
N GLY A 206 -5.61 -5.54 10.60
CA GLY A 206 -5.80 -4.34 11.41
C GLY A 206 -7.14 -4.37 12.16
N ASP A 207 -8.22 -4.68 11.44
CA ASP A 207 -9.55 -4.87 12.01
C ASP A 207 -9.58 -6.02 13.01
N PHE A 208 -8.92 -7.14 12.70
CA PHE A 208 -8.81 -8.24 13.66
C PHE A 208 -8.17 -7.78 14.97
N LEU A 209 -7.14 -6.92 14.92
CA LEU A 209 -6.53 -6.41 16.13
C LEU A 209 -7.50 -5.51 16.90
N ASP A 210 -8.21 -4.60 16.24
CA ASP A 210 -8.85 -3.49 16.94
C ASP A 210 -10.37 -3.54 17.13
N LYS A 211 -11.08 -4.33 16.32
CA LYS A 211 -12.54 -4.37 16.40
C LYS A 211 -12.98 -5.12 17.66
N PRO A 212 -14.19 -4.85 18.18
CA PRO A 212 -14.69 -5.51 19.38
C PRO A 212 -14.74 -7.04 19.25
N LEU A 213 -14.59 -7.74 20.38
CA LEU A 213 -14.72 -9.21 20.45
C LEU A 213 -16.05 -9.71 19.87
N ALA A 214 -17.14 -8.96 20.08
CA ALA A 214 -18.47 -9.29 19.55
C ALA A 214 -18.55 -9.26 18.02
N GLN A 215 -17.60 -8.61 17.34
CA GLN A 215 -17.47 -8.55 15.89
C GLN A 215 -16.36 -9.49 15.37
N GLY A 216 -15.71 -10.26 16.25
CA GLY A 216 -14.63 -11.19 15.89
C GLY A 216 -13.22 -10.59 15.88
N GLY A 217 -13.04 -9.36 16.38
CA GLY A 217 -11.71 -8.77 16.61
C GLY A 217 -11.17 -9.07 18.02
N LEU A 218 -10.03 -8.49 18.38
CA LEU A 218 -9.35 -8.67 19.67
C LEU A 218 -9.59 -7.54 20.67
N ASP A 219 -10.33 -6.50 20.28
CA ASP A 219 -10.60 -5.30 21.10
C ASP A 219 -9.30 -4.60 21.59
N PHE A 220 -8.23 -4.72 20.81
CA PHE A 220 -6.96 -4.09 21.13
C PHE A 220 -7.01 -2.58 20.83
N SER A 221 -6.40 -1.78 21.70
CA SER A 221 -6.46 -0.32 21.58
C SER A 221 -5.84 0.18 20.26
N ARG A 222 -6.64 0.86 19.42
CA ARG A 222 -6.21 1.43 18.12
C ARG A 222 -4.98 2.34 18.22
N PRO A 223 -4.93 3.32 19.16
CA PRO A 223 -3.74 4.16 19.31
C PRO A 223 -2.49 3.36 19.70
N ILE A 224 -2.63 2.31 20.52
CA ILE A 224 -1.50 1.47 20.94
C ILE A 224 -1.03 0.59 19.77
N ALA A 225 -1.95 -0.04 19.03
CA ALA A 225 -1.61 -0.80 17.82
C ALA A 225 -0.86 0.08 16.81
N THR A 226 -1.39 1.27 16.56
CA THR A 226 -0.78 2.29 15.70
C THR A 226 0.64 2.61 16.16
N ALA A 227 0.83 2.91 17.46
CA ALA A 227 2.15 3.24 18.01
C ALA A 227 3.15 2.08 17.88
N VAL A 228 2.73 0.85 18.20
CA VAL A 228 3.58 -0.35 18.09
C VAL A 228 3.99 -0.61 16.64
N LEU A 229 3.05 -0.49 15.70
CA LEU A 229 3.31 -0.67 14.27
C LEU A 229 4.25 0.41 13.72
N VAL A 230 4.07 1.67 14.11
CA VAL A 230 5.00 2.76 13.77
C VAL A 230 6.41 2.45 14.29
N LEU A 231 6.54 2.06 15.56
CA LEU A 231 7.83 1.71 16.15
C LEU A 231 8.50 0.54 15.42
N GLY A 232 7.74 -0.51 15.08
CA GLY A 232 8.23 -1.65 14.31
C GLY A 232 8.71 -1.25 12.92
N ILE A 233 7.95 -0.41 12.20
CA ILE A 233 8.33 0.11 10.89
C ILE A 233 9.62 0.94 10.99
N VAL A 234 9.69 1.87 11.94
CA VAL A 234 10.89 2.71 12.16
C VAL A 234 12.12 1.86 12.45
N LEU A 235 11.99 0.86 13.32
CA LEU A 235 13.08 -0.06 13.66
C LEU A 235 13.56 -0.85 12.43
N LEU A 236 12.63 -1.39 11.64
CA LEU A 236 12.98 -2.16 10.45
C LEU A 236 13.61 -1.28 9.37
N ILE A 237 13.16 -0.04 9.19
CA ILE A 237 13.79 0.91 8.25
C ILE A 237 15.22 1.23 8.69
N ALA A 238 15.46 1.38 10.00
CA ALA A 238 16.77 1.68 10.55
C ALA A 238 17.76 0.50 10.46
N VAL A 239 17.28 -0.73 10.70
CA VAL A 239 18.12 -1.93 10.78
C VAL A 239 18.32 -2.61 9.42
N LEU A 240 17.30 -2.65 8.57
CA LEU A 240 17.38 -3.36 7.29
C LEU A 240 18.04 -2.48 6.21
N PRO A 241 18.99 -3.01 5.42
CA PRO A 241 19.62 -2.26 4.34
C PRO A 241 18.60 -1.75 3.31
N GLN A 242 18.43 -0.42 3.23
CA GLN A 242 17.57 0.22 2.25
C GLN A 242 18.40 0.63 1.03
N ARG A 243 18.14 0.02 -0.12
CA ARG A 243 18.81 0.33 -1.40
C ARG A 243 17.77 0.69 -2.45
N ALA A 244 18.13 1.58 -3.37
CA ALA A 244 17.32 1.83 -4.56
C ALA A 244 17.21 0.54 -5.40
N GLY A 245 16.08 0.35 -6.08
CA GLY A 245 15.93 -0.70 -7.08
C GLY A 245 17.02 -0.61 -8.16
N ARG A 246 17.27 -1.72 -8.85
CA ARG A 246 18.26 -1.75 -9.95
C ARG A 246 17.52 -1.82 -11.28
N HIS A 247 17.89 -0.94 -12.20
CA HIS A 247 17.42 -0.99 -13.59
C HIS A 247 17.86 -2.32 -14.25
N PRO A 248 16.98 -3.04 -14.94
CA PRO A 248 17.39 -4.06 -15.89
C PRO A 248 18.04 -3.35 -17.09
N GLY A 249 19.37 -3.17 -17.06
CA GLY A 249 20.12 -2.52 -18.14
C GLY A 249 21.53 -2.02 -17.79
N GLY A 250 21.88 -1.92 -16.51
CA GLY A 250 23.25 -1.60 -16.09
C GLY A 250 24.12 -2.86 -16.11
N THR A 251 24.85 -3.09 -17.19
CA THR A 251 26.01 -3.98 -17.15
C THR A 251 26.93 -3.51 -16.02
N ALA A 252 27.24 -4.41 -15.09
CA ALA A 252 28.31 -4.17 -14.14
C ALA A 252 29.60 -3.88 -14.94
N PRO A 253 30.42 -2.88 -14.57
CA PRO A 253 31.73 -2.75 -15.19
C PRO A 253 32.49 -4.03 -14.88
N ALA A 254 32.93 -4.72 -15.93
CA ALA A 254 33.81 -5.86 -15.81
C ALA A 254 35.03 -5.41 -15.01
N THR A 255 35.22 -6.02 -13.85
CA THR A 255 36.45 -5.87 -13.07
C THR A 255 37.56 -6.53 -13.90
N SER A 256 38.41 -5.71 -14.51
CA SER A 256 39.73 -6.10 -15.02
C SER A 256 40.70 -6.34 -13.87
#